data_AF-G9K5H7-F1
#
_entry.id   AF-G9K5H7-F1
#
_cell.length_a   1.000
_cell.length_b   1.000
_cell.length_c   1.000
_cell.angle_alpha   90.00
_cell.angle_beta   90.00
_cell.angle_gamma   90.00
#
_symmetry.space_group_name_H-M   'P 1'
#
loop_
_entity.id
_entity.type
_entity.pdbx_description
1 polymer ?
#
loop_
_entity_poly.entity_id
_entity_poly.type
_entity_poly.pdbx_seq_one_letter_code
_entity_poly.pdbx_strand_id
1 'polypeptide(L)'
;PVKPTETQVTLDGLRAGTAYTVRVRADTVTLQGAWSRPQPFSIEAQVSRLFDLSILLVSLGSFASILLLGVFGYLCLNRAARYLCPPLPTPCASTVIEFPSSQGKQAWQWTSPADFPEEVSPKEALVVNMSWEKGDGTDLDT
;
A
#
# COMPACT_ATOMS: atom_id res chain seq x y z
N PRO A 1 -18.81 45.66 34.50
CA PRO A 1 -18.13 46.95 34.77
C PRO A 1 -16.73 46.63 35.32
N VAL A 2 -15.69 47.17 34.69
CA VAL A 2 -14.29 46.91 35.07
C VAL A 2 -13.94 47.74 36.30
N LYS A 3 -13.17 47.20 37.25
CA LYS A 3 -12.77 47.97 38.43
C LYS A 3 -11.77 49.07 38.03
N PRO A 4 -11.76 50.25 38.70
CA PRO A 4 -10.85 51.33 38.35
C PRO A 4 -9.36 50.98 38.41
N THR A 5 -9.00 49.99 39.24
CA THR A 5 -7.62 49.52 39.42
C THR A 5 -7.21 48.48 38.36
N GLU A 6 -8.17 47.90 37.64
CA GLU A 6 -7.89 46.89 36.62
C GLU A 6 -7.52 47.58 35.30
N THR A 7 -6.38 47.18 34.73
CA THR A 7 -5.87 47.70 33.45
C THR A 7 -6.10 46.75 32.28
N GLN A 8 -6.68 45.58 32.54
CA GLN A 8 -6.89 44.52 31.57
C GLN A 8 -8.30 43.94 31.66
N VAL A 9 -8.86 43.58 30.51
CA VAL A 9 -10.15 42.91 30.39
C VAL A 9 -10.04 41.83 29.30
N THR A 10 -10.56 40.65 29.60
CA THR A 10 -10.65 39.55 28.63
C THR A 10 -12.04 39.55 28.01
N LEU A 11 -12.10 39.47 26.68
CA LEU A 11 -13.35 39.38 25.93
C LEU A 11 -13.53 37.96 25.40
N ASP A 12 -14.52 37.27 25.95
CA ASP A 12 -14.83 35.89 25.57
C ASP A 12 -15.92 35.81 24.49
N GLY A 13 -16.03 34.65 23.84
CA GLY A 13 -17.10 34.38 22.87
C GLY A 13 -16.97 35.10 21.52
N LEU A 14 -15.78 35.63 21.21
CA LEU A 14 -15.51 36.27 19.93
C LEU A 14 -15.44 35.23 18.80
N ARG A 15 -16.11 35.52 17.68
CA ARG A 15 -15.99 34.70 16.47
C ARG A 15 -14.63 34.88 15.80
N ALA A 16 -13.95 33.77 15.54
CA ALA A 16 -12.75 33.75 14.72
C ALA A 16 -13.06 34.19 13.26
N GLY A 17 -12.07 34.79 12.59
CA GLY A 17 -12.19 35.33 11.23
C GLY A 17 -13.01 36.62 11.12
N THR A 18 -13.49 37.18 12.24
CA THR A 18 -14.22 38.45 12.28
C THR A 18 -13.28 39.59 12.65
N ALA A 19 -13.36 40.70 11.92
CA ALA A 19 -12.66 41.93 12.26
C ALA A 19 -13.45 42.71 13.31
N TYR A 20 -12.82 42.97 14.45
CA TYR A 20 -13.39 43.75 15.55
C TYR A 20 -12.65 45.07 15.71
N THR A 21 -13.31 46.03 16.35
CA THR A 21 -12.71 47.30 16.75
C THR A 21 -13.02 47.55 18.22
N VAL A 22 -11.99 47.81 19.01
CA VAL A 22 -12.11 48.10 20.44
C VAL A 22 -11.84 49.57 20.69
N ARG A 23 -12.63 50.15 21.59
CA ARG A 23 -12.44 51.48 22.15
C ARG A 23 -12.64 51.40 23.65
N VAL A 24 -11.88 52.21 24.38
CA VAL A 24 -11.95 52.29 25.83
C VAL A 24 -12.25 53.74 26.21
N ARG A 25 -13.11 53.95 27.20
CA ARG A 25 -13.33 55.27 27.81
C ARG A 25 -13.39 55.12 29.32
N ALA A 26 -13.07 56.19 30.03
CA ALA A 26 -13.17 56.26 31.48
C ALA A 26 -14.35 57.16 31.86
N ASP A 27 -15.34 56.61 32.54
CA ASP A 27 -16.51 57.36 33.01
C ASP A 27 -16.39 57.57 34.53
N THR A 28 -16.70 58.77 35.00
CA THR A 28 -16.94 59.05 36.43
C THR A 28 -18.44 58.98 36.72
N VAL A 29 -18.83 59.11 37.99
CA VAL A 29 -20.25 59.11 38.40
C VAL A 29 -21.04 60.23 37.73
N THR A 30 -20.38 61.33 37.38
CA THR A 30 -21.01 62.56 36.89
C THR A 30 -20.64 62.91 35.44
N LEU A 31 -19.58 62.34 34.88
CA LEU A 31 -19.08 62.71 33.55
C LEU A 31 -18.59 61.47 32.77
N GLN A 32 -19.00 61.35 31.52
CA GLN A 32 -18.43 60.36 30.60
C GLN A 32 -17.14 60.90 29.96
N GLY A 33 -16.10 60.08 29.97
CA GLY A 33 -14.84 60.42 29.33
C GLY A 33 -14.89 60.25 27.81
N ALA A 34 -13.92 60.86 27.13
CA ALA A 34 -13.75 60.67 25.71
C ALA A 34 -13.33 59.22 25.41
N TRP A 35 -13.85 58.69 24.30
CA TRP A 35 -13.40 57.41 23.77
C TRP A 35 -11.96 57.48 23.26
N SER A 36 -11.20 56.42 23.50
CA SER A 36 -9.90 56.20 22.91
C SER A 36 -9.98 56.11 21.37
N ARG A 37 -8.80 56.13 20.75
CA ARG A 37 -8.65 55.77 19.34
C ARG A 37 -9.14 54.34 19.12
N PRO A 38 -9.83 54.09 17.99
CA PRO A 38 -10.25 52.74 17.61
C PRO A 38 -9.04 51.86 17.34
N GLN A 39 -8.97 50.73 18.02
CA GLN A 39 -7.95 49.71 17.81
C GLN A 39 -8.59 48.52 17.09
N PRO A 40 -8.27 48.29 15.80
CA PRO A 40 -8.73 47.11 15.10
C PRO A 40 -7.97 45.86 15.57
N PHE A 41 -8.65 44.73 15.65
CA PHE A 41 -8.03 43.43 15.88
C PHE A 41 -8.87 42.32 15.23
N SER A 42 -8.24 41.19 14.93
CA SER A 42 -8.90 40.00 14.42
C SER A 42 -8.31 38.76 15.07
N ILE A 43 -9.15 37.75 15.30
CA ILE A 43 -8.72 36.45 15.79
C ILE A 43 -8.69 35.50 14.60
N GLU A 44 -7.54 34.95 14.29
CA GLU A 44 -7.33 34.09 13.13
C GLU A 44 -8.10 32.76 13.28
N ALA A 45 -8.86 32.36 12.27
CA ALA A 45 -9.56 31.07 12.22
C ALA A 45 -8.74 29.95 11.52
N GLN A 46 -7.47 30.21 11.19
CA GLN A 46 -6.78 29.51 10.09
C GLN A 46 -6.17 28.14 10.43
N VAL A 47 -6.28 27.66 11.66
CA VAL A 47 -5.59 26.42 12.04
C VAL A 47 -6.32 25.18 11.49
N SER A 48 -7.64 25.14 11.45
CA SER A 48 -8.32 23.90 10.99
C SER A 48 -8.13 23.65 9.48
N ARG A 49 -8.29 24.67 8.63
CA ARG A 49 -8.31 24.49 7.18
C ARG A 49 -6.97 24.04 6.58
N LEU A 50 -5.86 24.59 7.07
CA LEU A 50 -4.52 24.24 6.59
C LEU A 50 -4.12 22.84 7.07
N PHE A 51 -4.51 22.47 8.29
CA PHE A 51 -4.26 21.15 8.85
C PHE A 51 -5.15 20.07 8.19
N ASP A 52 -6.40 20.39 7.87
CA ASP A 52 -7.30 19.48 7.14
C ASP A 52 -6.75 19.19 5.73
N LEU A 53 -6.31 20.23 5.02
CA LEU A 53 -5.69 20.05 3.70
C LEU A 53 -4.39 19.25 3.80
N SER A 54 -3.53 19.50 4.79
CA SER A 54 -2.29 18.74 4.92
C SER A 54 -2.56 17.26 5.19
N ILE A 55 -3.55 16.93 6.04
CA ILE A 55 -3.97 15.54 6.29
C ILE A 55 -4.51 14.89 5.00
N LEU A 56 -5.35 15.60 4.24
CA LEU A 56 -5.89 15.10 2.98
C LEU A 56 -4.79 14.86 1.94
N LEU A 57 -3.83 15.77 1.81
CA LEU A 57 -2.70 15.63 0.87
C LEU A 57 -1.80 14.44 1.26
N VAL A 58 -1.47 14.29 2.54
CA VAL A 58 -0.65 13.17 3.03
C VAL A 58 -1.36 11.84 2.82
N SER A 59 -2.64 11.75 3.16
CA SER A 59 -3.46 10.55 2.97
C SER A 59 -3.60 10.18 1.49
N LEU A 60 -3.90 11.15 0.64
CA LEU A 60 -4.04 10.95 -0.80
C LEU A 60 -2.72 10.52 -1.44
N GLY A 61 -1.61 11.14 -1.05
CA GLY A 61 -0.28 10.77 -1.51
C GLY A 61 0.10 9.34 -1.11
N SER A 62 -0.18 8.95 0.14
CA SER A 62 0.04 7.58 0.62
C SER A 62 -0.76 6.56 -0.18
N PHE A 63 -2.07 6.81 -0.36
CA PHE A 63 -2.93 5.91 -1.11
C PHE A 63 -2.49 5.77 -2.57
N ALA A 64 -2.19 6.88 -3.24
CA ALA A 64 -1.69 6.87 -4.62
C ALA A 64 -0.34 6.13 -4.73
N SER A 65 0.55 6.30 -3.75
CA SER A 65 1.84 5.60 -3.72
C SER A 65 1.68 4.09 -3.61
N ILE A 66 0.80 3.61 -2.73
CA ILE A 66 0.54 2.16 -2.57
C ILE A 66 -0.03 1.58 -3.87
N LEU A 67 -0.99 2.26 -4.48
CA LEU A 67 -1.57 1.84 -5.76
C LEU A 67 -0.52 1.79 -6.88
N LEU A 68 0.30 2.83 -7.01
CA LEU A 68 1.36 2.88 -8.01
C LEU A 68 2.39 1.77 -7.81
N LEU A 69 2.81 1.53 -6.57
CA LEU A 69 3.74 0.45 -6.25
C LEU A 69 3.15 -0.93 -6.58
N GLY A 70 1.86 -1.14 -6.30
CA GLY A 70 1.15 -2.36 -6.66
C GLY A 70 1.05 -2.58 -8.17
N VAL A 71 0.64 -1.55 -8.93
CA VAL A 71 0.55 -1.62 -10.40
C VAL A 71 1.93 -1.84 -11.02
N PHE A 72 2.94 -1.11 -10.57
CA PHE A 72 4.31 -1.25 -11.06
C PHE A 72 4.86 -2.65 -10.75
N GLY A 73 4.67 -3.14 -9.53
CA GLY A 73 5.04 -4.50 -9.13
C GLY A 73 4.36 -5.56 -10.00
N TYR A 74 3.05 -5.42 -10.22
CA TYR A 74 2.29 -6.32 -11.08
C TYR A 74 2.80 -6.32 -12.53
N LEU A 75 3.02 -5.14 -13.13
CA LEU A 75 3.52 -5.03 -14.49
C LEU A 75 4.94 -5.59 -14.64
N CYS A 76 5.82 -5.29 -13.68
CA CYS A 76 7.19 -5.82 -13.65
C CYS A 76 7.20 -7.34 -13.52
N LEU A 77 6.40 -7.90 -12.62
CA LEU A 77 6.32 -9.34 -12.40
C LEU A 77 5.70 -10.06 -13.60
N ASN A 78 4.62 -9.53 -14.17
CA ASN A 78 3.99 -10.09 -15.36
C ASN A 78 4.93 -10.04 -16.58
N ARG A 79 5.72 -8.96 -16.71
CA ARG A 79 6.74 -8.85 -17.75
C ARG A 79 7.88 -9.85 -17.53
N ALA A 80 8.36 -10.00 -16.30
CA ALA A 80 9.37 -11.00 -15.94
C ALA A 80 8.86 -12.43 -16.21
N ALA A 81 7.62 -12.74 -15.87
CA ALA A 81 7.00 -14.03 -16.14
C ALA A 81 7.00 -14.39 -17.64
N ARG A 82 6.78 -13.41 -18.53
CA ARG A 82 6.90 -13.64 -19.99
C ARG A 82 8.33 -13.91 -20.48
N TYR A 83 9.34 -13.41 -19.77
CA TYR A 83 10.74 -13.72 -20.09
C TYR A 83 11.19 -15.06 -19.50
N LEU A 84 10.66 -15.44 -18.34
CA LEU A 84 10.95 -16.73 -17.70
C LEU A 84 10.20 -17.89 -18.37
N CYS A 85 8.97 -17.64 -18.81
CA CYS A 85 8.11 -18.58 -19.50
C CYS A 85 7.75 -18.01 -20.87
N PRO A 86 8.59 -18.20 -21.91
CA PRO A 86 8.23 -17.81 -23.25
C PRO A 86 6.93 -18.51 -23.66
N PRO A 87 6.02 -17.83 -24.39
CA PRO A 87 4.80 -18.47 -24.87
C PRO A 87 5.20 -19.69 -25.70
N LEU A 88 4.69 -20.87 -25.32
CA LEU A 88 4.88 -22.10 -26.07
C LEU A 88 4.42 -21.84 -27.52
N PRO A 89 5.18 -22.31 -28.53
CA PRO A 89 4.72 -22.21 -29.90
C PRO A 89 3.32 -22.83 -29.96
N THR A 90 2.34 -22.05 -30.41
CA THR A 90 1.01 -22.57 -30.73
C THR A 90 1.24 -23.79 -31.61
N PRO A 91 0.80 -25.01 -31.21
CA PRO A 91 1.11 -26.21 -31.95
C PRO A 91 0.59 -26.01 -33.37
N CYS A 92 1.52 -25.82 -34.31
CA CYS A 92 1.23 -25.80 -35.73
C CYS A 92 0.43 -27.07 -36.00
N ALA A 93 -0.70 -26.93 -36.67
CA ALA A 93 -1.63 -28.00 -37.00
C ALA A 93 -0.86 -29.30 -37.23
N SER A 94 -0.97 -30.23 -36.28
CA SER A 94 -0.47 -31.58 -36.42
C SER A 94 -1.17 -32.16 -37.64
N THR A 95 -0.49 -32.13 -38.78
CA THR A 95 -0.90 -32.95 -39.91
C THR A 95 -0.65 -34.37 -39.46
N VAL A 96 -1.72 -35.04 -39.03
CA VAL A 96 -1.76 -36.49 -38.84
C VAL A 96 -1.16 -37.11 -40.11
N ILE A 97 0.05 -37.65 -39.99
CA ILE A 97 0.62 -38.50 -41.03
C ILE A 97 -0.13 -39.83 -40.87
N GLU A 98 -1.14 -40.05 -41.71
CA GLU A 98 -1.78 -41.36 -41.83
C GLU A 98 -0.75 -42.32 -42.43
N PHE A 99 -0.20 -43.19 -41.58
CA PHE A 99 0.62 -44.30 -42.05
C PHE A 99 -0.29 -45.31 -42.76
N PRO A 100 0.06 -45.76 -43.99
CA PRO A 100 -0.71 -46.77 -44.67
C PRO A 100 -0.77 -48.03 -43.80
N SER A 101 -1.99 -48.48 -43.50
CA SER A 101 -2.32 -49.59 -42.59
C SER A 101 -1.79 -50.96 -43.03
N SER A 102 -0.99 -51.04 -44.10
CA SER A 102 -0.42 -52.29 -44.62
C SER A 102 0.93 -52.67 -44.02
N GLN A 103 1.55 -51.85 -43.15
CA GLN A 103 2.82 -52.21 -42.49
C GLN A 103 2.67 -52.73 -41.06
N GLY A 104 1.46 -53.13 -40.63
CA GLY A 104 1.19 -53.75 -39.32
C GLY A 104 1.68 -55.20 -39.16
N LYS A 105 2.57 -55.70 -40.04
CA LYS A 105 3.08 -57.09 -40.02
C LYS A 105 4.59 -57.20 -40.24
N GLN A 106 5.37 -56.22 -39.80
CA GLN A 106 6.79 -56.43 -39.54
C GLN A 106 6.97 -56.28 -38.03
N ALA A 107 6.98 -57.42 -37.35
CA ALA A 107 7.28 -57.52 -35.94
C ALA A 107 8.62 -56.82 -35.68
N TRP A 108 8.60 -55.74 -34.91
CA TRP A 108 9.82 -55.23 -34.27
C TRP A 108 10.37 -56.35 -33.38
N GLN A 109 11.30 -57.13 -33.93
CA GLN A 109 12.09 -58.07 -33.16
C GLN A 109 13.05 -57.25 -32.30
N TRP A 110 12.61 -56.92 -31.08
CA TRP A 110 13.54 -56.53 -30.02
C TRP A 110 14.48 -57.72 -29.80
N THR A 111 15.67 -57.64 -30.38
CA THR A 111 16.72 -58.62 -30.16
C THR A 111 17.34 -58.26 -28.82
N SER A 112 17.08 -59.10 -27.80
CA SER A 112 17.76 -59.26 -26.51
C SER A 112 18.38 -58.03 -25.81
N PRO A 113 17.99 -57.69 -24.57
CA PRO A 113 18.61 -56.64 -23.74
C PRO A 113 20.07 -56.89 -23.29
N ALA A 114 20.80 -57.83 -23.91
CA ALA A 114 22.08 -58.32 -23.42
C ALA A 114 23.33 -57.56 -23.92
N ASP A 115 23.17 -56.51 -24.74
CA ASP A 115 24.30 -55.78 -25.35
C ASP A 115 24.60 -54.41 -24.71
N PHE A 116 24.12 -54.16 -23.49
CA PHE A 116 24.51 -52.97 -22.73
C PHE A 116 25.64 -53.30 -21.75
N PRO A 117 26.90 -52.92 -22.00
CA PRO A 117 27.93 -52.99 -20.99
C PRO A 117 27.60 -52.00 -19.87
N GLU A 118 27.38 -52.55 -18.68
CA GLU A 118 27.12 -51.86 -17.42
C GLU A 118 28.36 -51.06 -17.00
N GLU A 119 28.46 -49.81 -17.45
CA GLU A 119 29.43 -48.84 -16.94
C GLU A 119 28.99 -48.40 -15.53
N VAL A 120 29.64 -49.02 -14.54
CA VAL A 120 29.56 -48.69 -13.12
C VAL A 120 30.01 -47.24 -12.91
N SER A 121 29.06 -46.33 -12.68
CA SER A 121 29.31 -44.99 -12.14
C SER A 121 28.64 -44.85 -10.77
N PRO A 122 29.37 -44.42 -9.72
CA PRO A 122 28.95 -44.59 -8.34
C PRO A 122 27.77 -43.69 -7.95
N LYS A 123 26.89 -44.29 -7.14
CA LYS A 123 25.77 -43.69 -6.39
C LYS A 123 26.16 -42.37 -5.72
N GLU A 124 25.74 -41.24 -6.29
CA GLU A 124 25.45 -40.03 -5.52
C GLU A 124 23.95 -39.98 -5.27
N ALA A 125 23.55 -40.70 -4.22
CA ALA A 125 22.24 -40.55 -3.63
C ALA A 125 22.15 -39.14 -3.03
N LEU A 126 21.55 -38.21 -3.78
CA LEU A 126 21.11 -36.91 -3.27
C LEU A 126 20.06 -37.15 -2.17
N VAL A 127 20.53 -37.24 -0.92
CA VAL A 127 19.69 -37.21 0.28
C VAL A 127 19.11 -35.79 0.38
N VAL A 128 17.92 -35.60 -0.17
CA VAL A 128 17.13 -34.40 0.08
C VAL A 128 16.42 -34.60 1.42
N ASN A 129 16.96 -33.96 2.45
CA ASN A 129 16.35 -33.95 3.78
C ASN A 129 15.14 -33.00 3.75
N MET A 130 13.93 -33.53 3.60
CA MET A 130 12.70 -32.74 3.74
C MET A 130 12.27 -32.75 5.21
N SER A 131 12.74 -31.78 5.99
CA SER A 131 12.18 -31.52 7.31
C SER A 131 10.82 -30.84 7.17
N TRP A 132 9.77 -31.67 7.08
CA TRP A 132 8.38 -31.23 7.25
C TRP A 132 8.06 -31.19 8.75
N GLU A 133 8.23 -30.03 9.38
CA GLU A 133 7.71 -29.79 10.73
C GLU A 133 6.22 -29.47 10.63
N LYS A 134 5.41 -30.53 10.55
CA LYS A 134 3.95 -30.46 10.70
C LYS A 134 3.65 -30.46 12.20
N GLY A 135 3.62 -29.26 12.78
CA GLY A 135 2.99 -29.05 14.08
C GLY A 135 1.49 -29.33 13.96
N ASP A 136 1.07 -30.48 14.45
CA ASP A 136 -0.32 -30.76 14.77
C ASP A 136 -0.38 -31.28 16.20
N GLY A 137 -1.34 -30.73 16.94
CA GLY A 137 -1.39 -30.73 18.39
C GLY A 137 -1.67 -32.08 19.00
N THR A 138 -1.42 -32.15 20.30
CA THR A 138 -2.03 -33.16 21.15
C THR A 138 -2.42 -32.46 22.44
N ASP A 139 -3.67 -32.02 22.48
CA ASP A 139 -4.46 -32.03 23.72
C ASP A 139 -4.70 -33.49 24.14
N LEU A 140 -4.87 -33.67 25.45
CA LEU A 140 -5.47 -34.78 26.21
C LEU A 140 -4.51 -35.64 27.08
N ASP A 141 -4.55 -35.29 28.36
CA ASP A 141 -4.93 -36.15 29.50
C ASP A 141 -4.30 -37.55 29.60
N THR A 142 -3.40 -37.71 30.59
CA THR A 142 -3.60 -38.57 31.79
C THR A 142 -2.58 -38.19 32.86
#